data_AF-N9M6E1-F1
#
_entry.id   AF-N9M6E1-F1
#
_cell.length_a   1.000
_cell.length_b   1.000
_cell.length_c   1.000
_cell.angle_alpha   90.00
_cell.angle_beta   90.00
_cell.angle_gamma   90.00
#
_symmetry.space_group_name_H-M   'P 1'
#
loop_
_entity.id
_entity.type
_entity.pdbx_description
1 polymer ?
#
loop_
_entity_poly.entity_id
_entity_poly.type
_entity_poly.pdbx_seq_one_letter_code
_entity_poly.pdbx_strand_id
1 'polypeptide(L)'
;MIKTCCNLLEEKNIKIAFIESASSGYLCSQFSICKSDGAEILAGGLVCYDVGVKTSVLNIPQTLINSYTAESMPVTVALAEAGKKMFRDADWIIACTGLLKPGGSATPEKPEGTFFVAINDGTQVHQFQYYLKGTPLERLNKLSAVVAHDMINLLNH
;
A
#
# COMPACT_ATOMS: atom_id res chain seq x y z
N MET A 1 -0.07 -12.41 -11.99
CA MET A 1 0.08 -10.94 -11.93
C MET A 1 1.17 -10.54 -10.95
N ILE A 2 1.07 -10.86 -9.66
CA ILE A 2 2.11 -10.53 -8.66
C ILE A 2 3.49 -11.06 -9.06
N LYS A 3 3.60 -12.34 -9.42
CA LYS A 3 4.85 -12.92 -9.95
C LYS A 3 5.42 -12.14 -11.14
N THR A 4 4.58 -11.72 -12.08
CA THR A 4 4.99 -10.91 -13.23
C THR A 4 5.53 -9.55 -12.78
N CYS A 5 4.89 -8.92 -11.80
CA CYS A 5 5.38 -7.68 -11.20
C CYS A 5 6.73 -7.89 -10.50
N CYS A 6 6.90 -8.97 -9.72
CA CYS A 6 8.19 -9.29 -9.09
C CYS A 6 9.30 -9.46 -10.14
N ASN A 7 9.05 -10.20 -11.22
CA ASN A 7 10.01 -10.38 -12.29
C ASN A 7 10.43 -9.04 -12.92
N LEU A 8 9.49 -8.11 -13.14
CA LEU A 8 9.80 -6.79 -13.69
C LEU A 8 10.58 -5.91 -12.71
N LEU A 9 10.27 -5.98 -11.42
CA LEU A 9 11.05 -5.31 -10.37
C LEU A 9 12.49 -5.84 -10.34
N GLU A 10 12.67 -7.16 -10.46
CA GLU A 10 13.98 -7.82 -10.53
C GLU A 10 14.76 -7.39 -11.78
N GLU A 11 14.12 -7.43 -12.96
CA GLU A 11 14.73 -7.01 -14.23
C GLU A 11 15.21 -5.55 -14.19
N LYS A 12 14.43 -4.68 -13.54
CA LYS A 12 14.74 -3.25 -13.41
C LYS A 12 15.56 -2.92 -12.18
N ASN A 13 15.90 -3.91 -11.35
CA ASN A 13 16.60 -3.75 -10.08
C ASN A 13 15.95 -2.71 -9.14
N ILE A 14 14.62 -2.72 -9.05
CA ILE A 14 13.82 -1.81 -8.23
C ILE A 14 13.48 -2.48 -6.91
N LYS A 15 13.88 -1.84 -5.80
CA LYS A 15 13.56 -2.27 -4.44
C LYS A 15 12.30 -1.60 -3.93
N ILE A 16 11.41 -2.37 -3.32
CA ILE A 16 10.11 -1.93 -2.81
C ILE A 16 10.03 -2.10 -1.30
N ALA A 17 9.21 -1.27 -0.65
CA ALA A 17 8.70 -1.52 0.70
C ALA A 17 7.21 -1.17 0.81
N PHE A 18 6.54 -1.78 1.78
CA PHE A 18 5.10 -1.60 1.99
C PHE A 18 4.79 -0.87 3.30
N ILE A 19 3.85 0.08 3.26
CA ILE A 19 3.24 0.70 4.44
C ILE A 19 1.77 0.31 4.49
N GLU A 20 1.41 -0.64 5.36
CA GLU A 20 0.12 -1.31 5.32
C GLU A 20 -0.74 -0.97 6.54
N SER A 21 -1.97 -0.51 6.31
CA SER A 21 -3.02 -0.47 7.32
C SER A 21 -3.98 -1.63 7.08
N ALA A 22 -4.98 -1.46 6.22
CA ALA A 22 -6.08 -2.42 6.05
C ALA A 22 -5.65 -3.82 5.60
N SER A 23 -4.54 -3.94 4.87
CA SER A 23 -4.00 -5.22 4.40
C SER A 23 -3.13 -5.93 5.43
N SER A 24 -2.70 -5.25 6.50
CA SER A 24 -2.00 -5.85 7.66
C SER A 24 -0.82 -6.77 7.31
N GLY A 25 -0.02 -6.42 6.31
CA GLY A 25 1.15 -7.21 5.89
C GLY A 25 0.85 -8.20 4.77
N TYR A 26 -0.41 -8.32 4.34
CA TYR A 26 -0.82 -9.24 3.29
C TYR A 26 -0.17 -8.91 1.95
N LEU A 27 -0.04 -7.62 1.59
CA LEU A 27 0.62 -7.24 0.32
C LEU A 27 2.09 -7.62 0.36
N CYS A 28 2.80 -7.22 1.41
CA CYS A 28 4.20 -7.57 1.62
C CYS A 28 4.42 -9.09 1.57
N SER A 29 3.55 -9.86 2.23
CA SER A 29 3.66 -11.33 2.24
C SER A 29 3.47 -11.92 0.83
N GLN A 30 2.54 -11.42 0.03
CA GLN A 30 2.34 -11.91 -1.34
C GLN A 30 3.58 -11.68 -2.20
N PHE A 31 4.22 -10.51 -2.10
CA PHE A 31 5.44 -10.21 -2.85
C PHE A 31 6.62 -11.06 -2.34
N SER A 32 6.73 -11.28 -1.02
CA SER A 32 7.73 -12.18 -0.45
C SER A 32 7.59 -13.63 -0.95
N ILE A 33 6.37 -14.11 -1.18
CA ILE A 33 6.11 -15.46 -1.69
C ILE A 33 6.38 -15.55 -3.20
N CYS A 34 6.08 -14.49 -3.94
CA CYS A 34 6.10 -14.51 -5.41
C CYS A 34 7.45 -14.12 -6.04
N LYS A 35 8.35 -13.46 -5.31
CA LYS A 35 9.69 -13.10 -5.80
C LYS A 35 10.52 -14.35 -6.12
N SER A 36 11.48 -14.22 -7.03
CA SER A 36 12.41 -15.32 -7.32
C SER A 36 13.34 -15.59 -6.13
N ASP A 37 13.96 -16.77 -6.13
CA ASP A 37 14.96 -17.10 -5.13
C ASP A 37 16.16 -16.13 -5.23
N GLY A 38 16.64 -15.63 -4.09
CA GLY A 38 17.75 -14.66 -4.01
C GLY A 38 17.45 -13.21 -4.42
N ALA A 39 16.24 -12.86 -4.86
CA ALA A 39 15.92 -11.49 -5.26
C ALA A 39 15.80 -10.52 -4.06
N GLU A 40 16.59 -9.43 -4.10
CA GLU A 40 16.64 -8.33 -3.12
C GLU A 40 15.65 -7.20 -3.46
N ILE A 41 14.50 -7.52 -4.05
CA ILE A 41 13.50 -6.51 -4.40
C ILE A 41 12.66 -6.04 -3.22
N LEU A 42 12.63 -6.76 -2.10
CA LEU A 42 11.76 -6.42 -0.96
C LEU A 42 12.59 -5.98 0.24
N ALA A 43 12.60 -4.68 0.52
CA ALA A 43 13.26 -4.14 1.71
C ALA A 43 12.50 -4.46 3.01
N GLY A 44 11.18 -4.69 2.91
CA GLY A 44 10.32 -5.05 4.02
C GLY A 44 9.00 -4.28 4.02
N GLY A 45 8.42 -4.10 5.19
CA GLY A 45 7.23 -3.26 5.36
C GLY A 45 6.89 -2.98 6.81
N LEU A 46 6.02 -1.98 7.00
CA LEU A 46 5.47 -1.59 8.29
C LEU A 46 3.95 -1.74 8.28
N VAL A 47 3.43 -2.49 9.26
CA VAL A 47 1.98 -2.51 9.53
C VAL A 47 1.65 -1.39 10.51
N CYS A 48 0.87 -0.41 10.06
CA CYS A 48 0.43 0.75 10.83
C CYS A 48 -1.10 0.79 10.95
N TYR A 49 -1.72 -0.34 11.35
CA TYR A 49 -3.17 -0.48 11.43
C TYR A 49 -3.83 0.59 12.31
N ASP A 50 -3.27 0.80 13.50
CA ASP A 50 -3.77 1.78 14.47
C ASP A 50 -3.36 3.21 14.12
N VAL A 51 -4.24 4.18 14.42
CA VAL A 51 -3.97 5.62 14.20
C VAL A 51 -2.81 6.12 15.05
N GLY A 52 -2.66 5.60 16.27
CA GLY A 52 -1.52 5.87 17.15
C GLY A 52 -0.19 5.46 16.51
N VAL A 53 -0.14 4.35 15.76
CA VAL A 53 1.07 3.95 15.02
C VAL A 53 1.36 4.91 13.87
N LYS A 54 0.33 5.32 13.12
CA LYS A 54 0.49 6.32 12.04
C LYS A 54 1.09 7.62 12.57
N THR A 55 0.61 8.09 13.73
CA THR A 55 1.09 9.35 14.31
C THR A 55 2.43 9.22 15.02
N SER A 56 2.64 8.20 15.86
CA SER A 56 3.87 8.06 16.65
C SER A 56 5.07 7.52 15.88
N VAL A 57 4.86 6.62 14.92
CA VAL A 57 5.95 5.97 14.17
C VAL A 57 6.22 6.67 12.85
N LEU A 58 5.16 7.05 12.12
CA LEU A 58 5.27 7.68 10.80
C LEU A 58 5.10 9.21 10.83
N ASN A 59 4.88 9.80 12.01
CA ASN A 59 4.70 11.24 12.19
C ASN A 59 3.59 11.83 11.31
N ILE A 60 2.55 11.05 11.02
CA ILE A 60 1.38 11.55 10.29
C ILE A 60 0.65 12.56 11.18
N PRO A 61 0.38 13.80 10.71
CA PRO A 61 -0.30 14.79 11.54
C PRO A 61 -1.69 14.32 11.94
N GLN A 62 -2.01 14.40 13.24
CA GLN A 62 -3.34 14.07 13.76
C GLN A 62 -4.42 14.94 13.11
N THR A 63 -4.10 16.19 12.77
CA THR A 63 -5.01 17.10 12.06
C THR A 63 -5.43 16.57 10.70
N LEU A 64 -4.52 15.95 9.94
CA LEU A 64 -4.82 15.34 8.64
C LEU A 64 -5.80 14.17 8.79
N ILE A 65 -5.58 13.33 9.82
CA ILE A 65 -6.46 12.20 10.13
C ILE A 65 -7.83 12.69 10.58
N ASN A 66 -7.91 13.77 11.36
CA ASN A 66 -9.19 14.33 11.80
C ASN A 66 -9.97 14.94 10.63
N SER A 67 -9.30 15.58 9.67
CA SER A 67 -9.95 16.20 8.50
C SER A 67 -10.44 15.19 7.47
N TYR A 68 -9.68 14.11 7.24
CA TYR A 68 -9.95 13.19 6.13
C TYR A 68 -10.26 11.75 6.53
N THR A 69 -10.09 11.38 7.80
CA THR A 69 -10.11 10.00 8.34
C THR A 69 -8.91 9.16 7.92
N ALA A 70 -8.62 8.08 8.66
CA ALA A 70 -7.46 7.21 8.42
C ALA A 70 -7.55 6.42 7.10
N GLU A 71 -8.78 6.14 6.63
CA GLU A 71 -9.06 5.50 5.36
C GLU A 71 -9.38 6.55 4.29
N SER A 72 -8.36 7.30 3.87
CA SER A 72 -8.49 8.37 2.87
C SER A 72 -7.22 8.58 2.07
N MET A 73 -7.36 9.08 0.83
CA MET A 73 -6.20 9.31 -0.04
C MET A 73 -5.15 10.26 0.56
N PRO A 74 -5.49 11.41 1.18
CA PRO A 74 -4.49 12.30 1.76
C PRO A 74 -3.64 11.62 2.84
N VAL A 75 -4.25 10.77 3.67
CA VAL A 75 -3.51 9.97 4.65
C VAL A 75 -2.65 8.92 3.97
N THR A 76 -3.13 8.24 2.93
CA THR A 76 -2.33 7.25 2.18
C THR A 76 -1.09 7.86 1.52
N VAL A 77 -1.22 9.05 0.93
CA VAL A 77 -0.08 9.79 0.35
C VAL A 77 0.95 10.12 1.43
N ALA A 78 0.50 10.65 2.57
CA ALA A 78 1.39 10.95 3.69
C ALA A 78 2.08 9.69 4.24
N LEU A 79 1.39 8.54 4.25
CA LEU A 79 1.98 7.24 4.61
C LEU A 79 3.07 6.82 3.61
N ALA A 80 2.85 6.99 2.30
CA ALA A 80 3.85 6.66 1.28
C ALA A 80 5.10 7.55 1.40
N GLU A 81 4.92 8.85 1.61
CA GLU A 81 6.03 9.80 1.83
C GLU A 81 6.81 9.50 3.12
N ALA A 82 6.11 9.22 4.22
CA ALA A 82 6.74 8.82 5.47
C ALA A 82 7.48 7.48 5.32
N GLY A 83 6.90 6.53 4.59
CA GLY A 83 7.54 5.26 4.26
C GLY A 83 8.83 5.46 3.46
N LYS A 84 8.89 6.42 2.54
CA LYS A 84 10.10 6.71 1.76
C LYS A 84 11.23 7.25 2.63
N LYS A 85 10.90 8.02 3.68
CA LYS A 85 11.87 8.50 4.67
C LYS A 85 12.38 7.38 5.57
N MET A 86 11.52 6.39 5.87
CA MET A 86 11.84 5.24 6.71
C MET A 86 12.70 4.21 5.97
N PHE A 87 12.28 3.78 4.78
CA PHE A 87 12.97 2.81 3.93
C PHE A 87 13.78 3.54 2.86
N ARG A 88 14.90 4.16 3.27
CA ARG A 88 15.72 5.02 2.40
C ARG A 88 16.27 4.31 1.16
N ASP A 89 16.53 3.02 1.29
CA ASP A 89 17.10 2.18 0.22
C ASP A 89 16.02 1.51 -0.64
N ALA A 90 14.73 1.67 -0.31
CA ALA A 90 13.65 1.24 -1.20
C ALA A 90 13.45 2.32 -2.25
N ASP A 91 13.51 1.95 -3.53
CA ASP A 91 13.19 2.84 -4.65
C ASP A 91 11.73 3.26 -4.60
N TRP A 92 10.83 2.29 -4.39
CA TRP A 92 9.39 2.50 -4.42
C TRP A 92 8.73 2.16 -3.07
N ILE A 93 7.73 2.94 -2.68
CA ILE A 93 6.92 2.71 -1.48
C ILE A 93 5.46 2.55 -1.87
N ILE A 94 4.86 1.45 -1.44
CA ILE A 94 3.45 1.17 -1.65
C ILE A 94 2.73 1.29 -0.31
N ALA A 95 1.95 2.37 -0.16
CA ALA A 95 1.10 2.57 1.00
C ALA A 95 -0.34 2.14 0.71
N CYS A 96 -0.98 1.48 1.67
CA CYS A 96 -2.36 1.03 1.53
C CYS A 96 -3.17 1.22 2.83
N THR A 97 -4.32 1.89 2.70
CA THR A 97 -5.36 1.97 3.73
C THR A 97 -6.73 1.66 3.12
N GLY A 98 -7.74 1.42 3.94
CA GLY A 98 -9.06 1.06 3.43
C GLY A 98 -9.96 0.38 4.46
N LEU A 99 -11.14 0.03 4.00
CA LEU A 99 -12.24 -0.52 4.80
C LEU A 99 -12.40 -2.00 4.48
N LEU A 100 -11.50 -2.84 5.01
CA LEU A 100 -11.51 -4.28 4.74
C LEU A 100 -12.76 -5.00 5.30
N LYS A 101 -13.29 -4.50 6.43
CA LYS A 101 -14.39 -5.06 7.24
C LYS A 101 -15.36 -3.94 7.64
N PRO A 102 -16.58 -4.25 8.13
CA PRO A 102 -17.51 -3.24 8.61
C PRO A 102 -16.91 -2.36 9.71
N GLY A 103 -17.28 -1.08 9.74
CA GLY A 103 -16.83 -0.11 10.74
C GLY A 103 -15.80 0.89 10.20
N GLY A 104 -14.90 1.36 11.07
CA GLY A 104 -13.93 2.40 10.72
C GLY A 104 -14.63 3.71 10.32
N SER A 105 -14.15 4.34 9.25
CA SER A 105 -14.73 5.56 8.69
C SER A 105 -15.69 5.33 7.52
N ALA A 106 -16.31 4.15 7.44
CA ALA A 106 -17.24 3.83 6.36
C ALA A 106 -18.45 4.78 6.33
N THR A 107 -18.81 5.24 5.14
CA THR A 107 -20.02 6.05 4.86
C THR A 107 -20.74 5.48 3.63
N PRO A 108 -21.96 5.93 3.29
CA PRO A 108 -22.61 5.53 2.04
C PRO A 108 -21.76 5.82 0.78
N GLU A 109 -21.00 6.91 0.78
CA GLU A 109 -20.14 7.34 -0.32
C GLU A 109 -18.77 6.62 -0.31
N LYS A 110 -18.34 6.16 0.86
CA LYS A 110 -17.10 5.41 1.08
C LYS A 110 -17.40 4.10 1.82
N PRO A 111 -18.05 3.13 1.16
CA PRO A 111 -18.52 1.92 1.82
C PRO A 111 -17.38 0.93 2.14
N GLU A 112 -17.72 -0.09 2.92
CA GLU A 112 -16.85 -1.25 3.14
C GLU A 112 -16.41 -1.88 1.81
N GLY A 113 -15.12 -2.12 1.66
CA GLY A 113 -14.47 -2.53 0.42
C GLY A 113 -13.78 -1.38 -0.32
N THR A 114 -13.90 -0.13 0.15
CA THR A 114 -13.08 0.97 -0.39
C THR A 114 -11.63 0.86 0.10
N PHE A 115 -10.69 0.91 -0.84
CA PHE A 115 -9.25 0.96 -0.58
C PHE A 115 -8.63 2.17 -1.27
N PHE A 116 -7.61 2.74 -0.63
CA PHE A 116 -6.76 3.78 -1.17
C PHE A 116 -5.33 3.26 -1.18
N VAL A 117 -4.67 3.38 -2.32
CA VAL A 117 -3.29 2.99 -2.53
C VAL A 117 -2.53 4.20 -3.04
N ALA A 118 -1.34 4.44 -2.48
CA ALA A 118 -0.41 5.43 -2.96
C ALA A 118 0.93 4.75 -3.26
N ILE A 119 1.45 4.92 -4.47
CA ILE A 119 2.75 4.41 -4.89
C ILE A 119 3.68 5.60 -5.06
N ASN A 120 4.64 5.75 -4.15
CA ASN A 120 5.73 6.70 -4.30
C ASN A 120 6.86 6.01 -5.08
N ASP A 121 7.13 6.43 -6.31
CA ASP A 121 8.13 5.81 -7.19
C ASP A 121 9.56 6.40 -7.03
N GLY A 122 9.74 7.25 -6.02
CA GLY A 122 10.97 8.02 -5.79
C GLY A 122 10.98 9.41 -6.46
N THR A 123 10.08 9.66 -7.41
CA THR A 123 9.97 10.95 -8.12
C THR A 123 8.64 11.65 -7.85
N GLN A 124 7.54 10.89 -7.79
CA GLN A 124 6.20 11.38 -7.54
C GLN A 124 5.37 10.32 -6.79
N VAL A 125 4.15 10.71 -6.39
CA VAL A 125 3.19 9.81 -5.74
C VAL A 125 1.99 9.58 -6.65
N HIS A 126 1.84 8.35 -7.12
CA HIS A 126 0.69 7.88 -7.89
C HIS A 126 -0.43 7.42 -6.96
N GLN A 127 -1.67 7.77 -7.28
CA GLN A 127 -2.81 7.64 -6.36
C GLN A 127 -3.91 6.78 -7.00
N PHE A 128 -4.35 5.74 -6.30
CA PHE A 128 -5.35 4.80 -6.78
C PHE A 128 -6.44 4.55 -5.74
N GLN A 129 -7.69 4.51 -6.18
CA GLN A 129 -8.84 4.21 -5.33
C GLN A 129 -9.64 3.06 -5.95
N TYR A 130 -10.01 2.09 -5.12
CA TYR A 130 -10.80 0.94 -5.56
C TYR A 130 -12.01 0.72 -4.66
N TYR A 131 -13.04 0.12 -5.25
CA TYR A 131 -14.15 -0.48 -4.51
C TYR A 131 -14.19 -1.98 -4.81
N LEU A 132 -13.82 -2.79 -3.82
CA LEU A 132 -13.64 -4.22 -3.95
C LEU A 132 -14.74 -4.97 -3.19
N LYS A 133 -15.57 -5.72 -3.93
CA LYS A 133 -16.63 -6.56 -3.36
C LYS A 133 -16.12 -7.94 -2.94
N GLY A 134 -16.80 -8.55 -1.97
CA GLY A 134 -16.53 -9.90 -1.49
C GLY A 134 -16.25 -9.94 0.00
N THR A 135 -15.92 -11.13 0.49
CA THR A 135 -15.39 -11.36 1.83
C THR A 135 -14.05 -10.62 2.03
N PRO A 136 -13.61 -10.40 3.28
CA PRO A 136 -12.31 -9.78 3.55
C PRO A 136 -11.14 -10.43 2.79
N LEU A 137 -11.06 -11.76 2.77
CA LEU A 137 -9.97 -12.46 2.06
C LEU A 137 -10.07 -12.25 0.54
N GLU A 138 -11.26 -12.30 -0.05
CA GLU A 138 -11.45 -12.02 -1.47
C GLU A 138 -11.06 -10.58 -1.83
N ARG A 139 -11.36 -9.62 -0.97
CA ARG A 139 -10.93 -8.23 -1.15
C ARG A 139 -9.42 -8.10 -1.13
N LEU A 140 -8.73 -8.76 -0.19
CA LEU A 140 -7.26 -8.77 -0.15
C LEU A 140 -6.65 -9.40 -1.40
N ASN A 141 -7.19 -10.52 -1.87
CA ASN A 141 -6.76 -11.15 -3.12
C ASN A 141 -6.90 -10.19 -4.32
N LYS A 142 -8.05 -9.52 -4.44
CA LYS A 142 -8.31 -8.54 -5.49
C LYS A 142 -7.40 -7.31 -5.36
N LEU A 143 -7.18 -6.83 -4.14
CA LEU A 143 -6.29 -5.72 -3.85
C LEU A 143 -4.86 -6.03 -4.30
N SER A 144 -4.31 -7.19 -3.94
CA SER A 144 -2.98 -7.61 -4.38
C SER A 144 -2.86 -7.69 -5.90
N ALA A 145 -3.93 -8.11 -6.59
CA ALA A 145 -3.95 -8.15 -8.05
C ALA A 145 -3.92 -6.75 -8.66
N VAL A 146 -4.80 -5.83 -8.24
CA VAL A 146 -4.85 -4.47 -8.80
C VAL A 146 -3.58 -3.67 -8.48
N VAL A 147 -3.03 -3.81 -7.27
CA VAL A 147 -1.75 -3.17 -6.91
C VAL A 147 -0.62 -3.67 -7.82
N ALA A 148 -0.52 -4.98 -8.04
CA ALA A 148 0.48 -5.53 -8.96
C ALA A 148 0.24 -5.07 -10.40
N HIS A 149 -1.01 -4.93 -10.85
CA HIS A 149 -1.32 -4.40 -12.17
C HIS A 149 -0.79 -2.97 -12.35
N ASP A 150 -1.10 -2.09 -11.39
CA ASP A 150 -0.71 -0.69 -11.49
C ASP A 150 0.81 -0.51 -11.38
N MET A 151 1.47 -1.31 -10.53
CA MET A 151 2.94 -1.35 -10.51
C MET A 151 3.52 -1.78 -11.86
N ILE A 152 2.96 -2.81 -12.51
CA ILE A 152 3.42 -3.24 -13.85
C ILE A 152 3.26 -2.11 -14.88
N ASN A 153 2.13 -1.40 -14.86
CA ASN A 153 1.90 -0.29 -15.77
C ASN A 153 2.93 0.82 -15.56
N LEU A 154 3.19 1.20 -14.30
CA LEU A 154 4.18 2.22 -13.96
C LEU A 154 5.61 1.79 -14.32
N LEU A 155 5.96 0.51 -14.17
CA LEU A 155 7.29 0.00 -14.50
C LEU A 155 7.59 0.03 -16.01
N ASN A 156 6.55 0.02 -16.85
CA ASN A 156 6.68 0.03 -18.31
C ASN A 156 6.76 1.44 -18.91
N HIS A 157 6.63 2.48 -18.09
CA HIS A 157 6.71 3.89 -18.49
C HIS A 157 7.93 4.56 -17.85
#